data_AF-T1AY73-F1
#
_entry.id   AF-T1AY73-F1
#
_cell.length_a   1.000
_cell.length_b   1.000
_cell.length_c   1.000
_cell.angle_alpha   90.00
_cell.angle_beta   90.00
_cell.angle_gamma   90.00
#
_symmetry.space_group_name_H-M   'P 1'
#
loop_
_entity.id
_entity.type
_entity.pdbx_description
1 polymer ?
#
loop_
_entity_poly.entity_id
_entity_poly.type
_entity_poly.pdbx_seq_one_letter_code
_entity_poly.pdbx_strand_id
1 'polypeptide(L)'
;MLIGAGFERVFEIAPAFRAEPSDTVRHITEFTSLDAEVASIEGAEELREMLEAILREAIESARTTLTERANPWGEALVPPQLPLPRISFASAESDFGRPGADRDLTTEEEKRLAESVKERTGSAWFFLTDFPTAIKQGTFYARRRDDRPRRTG
;
A
#
# COMPACT_ATOMS: atom_id res chain seq x y z
N MET A 1 -2.63 -20.60 5.70
CA MET A 1 -3.36 -21.87 5.91
C MET A 1 -4.33 -22.17 4.76
N LEU A 2 -5.22 -21.25 4.38
CA LEU A 2 -6.19 -21.48 3.29
C LEU A 2 -5.53 -21.67 1.91
N ILE A 3 -4.52 -20.86 1.57
CA ILE A 3 -3.74 -21.05 0.34
C ILE A 3 -3.15 -22.47 0.25
N GLY A 4 -2.52 -22.93 1.34
CA GLY A 4 -1.97 -24.30 1.43
C GLY A 4 -3.04 -25.40 1.47
N ALA A 5 -4.30 -25.06 1.72
CA ALA A 5 -5.45 -25.97 1.65
C ALA A 5 -6.12 -25.99 0.26
N GLY A 6 -5.54 -25.29 -0.73
CA GLY A 6 -6.04 -25.27 -2.11
C GLY A 6 -7.03 -24.15 -2.42
N PHE A 7 -7.27 -23.21 -1.49
CA PHE A 7 -8.03 -22.01 -1.81
C PHE A 7 -7.12 -21.00 -2.49
N GLU A 8 -7.27 -20.83 -3.80
CA GLU A 8 -6.32 -20.04 -4.60
C GLU A 8 -6.50 -18.53 -4.45
N ARG A 9 -7.69 -18.05 -4.15
CA ARG A 9 -8.00 -16.62 -4.01
C ARG A 9 -8.96 -16.44 -2.85
N VAL A 10 -8.50 -15.83 -1.78
CA VAL A 10 -9.29 -15.60 -0.55
C VAL A 10 -9.21 -14.16 -0.14
N PHE A 11 -10.29 -13.65 0.46
CA PHE A 11 -10.32 -12.35 1.09
C PHE A 11 -11.10 -12.42 2.40
N GLU A 12 -10.83 -11.49 3.30
CA GLU A 12 -11.50 -11.33 4.57
C GLU A 12 -11.80 -9.84 4.82
N ILE A 13 -12.99 -9.56 5.32
CA ILE A 13 -13.37 -8.23 5.81
C ILE A 13 -13.82 -8.43 7.25
N ALA A 14 -12.96 -8.10 8.19
CA ALA A 14 -13.16 -8.42 9.60
C ALA A 14 -12.49 -7.41 10.54
N PRO A 15 -12.89 -7.36 11.83
CA PRO A 15 -12.16 -6.61 12.84
C PRO A 15 -10.73 -7.15 13.00
N ALA A 16 -9.76 -6.23 13.06
CA ALA A 16 -8.37 -6.49 13.38
C ALA A 16 -7.95 -5.65 14.59
N PHE A 17 -7.02 -6.19 15.38
CA PHE A 17 -6.60 -5.61 16.64
C PHE A 17 -5.09 -5.37 16.66
N ARG A 18 -4.67 -4.19 17.09
CA ARG A 18 -3.26 -3.84 17.30
C ARG A 18 -3.01 -3.51 18.76
N ALA A 19 -2.18 -4.33 19.41
CA ALA A 19 -1.70 -4.09 20.76
C ALA A 19 -0.42 -3.22 20.76
N GLU A 20 -0.43 -2.14 19.99
CA GLU A 20 0.69 -1.21 19.87
C GLU A 20 0.48 -0.03 20.85
N PRO A 21 1.50 0.40 21.60
CA PRO A 21 1.42 1.60 22.44
C PRO A 21 1.57 2.86 21.57
N SER A 22 0.62 3.08 20.66
CA SER A 22 0.62 4.20 19.71
C SER A 22 -0.63 5.04 19.90
N ASP A 23 -0.45 6.28 20.34
CA ASP A 23 -1.52 7.29 20.46
C ASP A 23 -1.22 8.44 19.50
N THR A 24 -1.65 8.26 18.25
CA THR A 24 -1.48 9.25 17.18
C THR A 24 -2.77 9.37 16.39
N VAL A 25 -2.94 10.46 15.64
CA VAL A 25 -4.15 10.71 14.83
C VAL A 25 -4.37 9.71 13.67
N ARG A 26 -3.49 8.71 13.50
CA ARG A 26 -3.52 7.72 12.41
C ARG A 26 -3.60 6.27 12.89
N HIS A 27 -3.55 6.03 14.20
CA HIS A 27 -3.52 4.68 14.76
C HIS A 27 -4.67 4.49 15.74
N ILE A 28 -5.36 3.36 15.62
CA ILE A 28 -6.40 2.90 16.54
C ILE A 28 -6.15 1.41 16.86
N THR A 29 -6.60 0.97 18.03
CA THR A 29 -6.36 -0.41 18.52
C THR A 29 -7.30 -1.44 17.91
N GLU A 30 -8.45 -1.01 17.39
CA GLU A 30 -9.44 -1.83 16.69
C GLU A 30 -9.87 -1.14 15.39
N PHE A 31 -9.83 -1.86 14.27
CA PHE A 31 -10.25 -1.35 12.96
C PHE A 31 -10.81 -2.49 12.10
N THR A 32 -11.61 -2.18 11.08
CA THR A 32 -11.98 -3.16 10.05
C THR A 32 -10.85 -3.28 9.04
N SER A 33 -10.27 -4.47 8.92
CA SER A 33 -9.26 -4.79 7.93
C SER A 33 -9.89 -5.44 6.70
N LEU A 34 -9.27 -5.19 5.55
CA LEU A 34 -9.58 -5.84 4.28
C LEU A 34 -8.31 -6.56 3.84
N ASP A 35 -8.30 -7.88 4.04
CA ASP A 35 -7.14 -8.73 3.76
C ASP A 35 -7.45 -9.62 2.55
N ALA A 36 -6.46 -9.84 1.69
CA ALA A 36 -6.60 -10.71 0.53
C ALA A 36 -5.29 -11.46 0.29
N GLU A 37 -5.42 -12.74 -0.04
CA GLU A 37 -4.29 -13.62 -0.34
C GLU A 37 -4.57 -14.38 -1.64
N VAL A 38 -3.57 -14.43 -2.52
CA VAL A 38 -3.67 -15.05 -3.85
C VAL A 38 -2.50 -16.03 -4.07
N ALA A 39 -2.84 -17.26 -4.44
CA ALA A 39 -1.91 -18.31 -4.81
C ALA A 39 -1.45 -18.19 -6.27
N SER A 40 -0.37 -18.88 -6.60
CA SER A 40 0.10 -19.07 -7.98
C SER A 40 0.42 -17.77 -8.74
N ILE A 41 0.87 -16.74 -8.03
CA ILE A 41 1.38 -15.48 -8.63
C ILE A 41 2.86 -15.63 -9.04
N GLU A 42 3.26 -14.95 -10.10
CA GLU A 42 4.65 -14.87 -10.57
C GLU A 42 5.45 -13.86 -9.74
N GLY A 43 4.80 -12.77 -9.30
CA GLY A 43 5.44 -11.74 -8.48
C GLY A 43 4.46 -10.75 -7.88
N ALA A 44 4.99 -9.85 -7.04
CA ALA A 44 4.18 -8.87 -6.34
C ALA A 44 3.47 -7.86 -7.26
N GLU A 45 3.83 -7.78 -8.55
CA GLU A 45 3.18 -6.86 -9.48
C GLU A 45 1.73 -7.26 -9.77
N GLU A 46 1.43 -8.56 -9.88
CA GLU A 46 0.05 -9.04 -10.04
C GLU A 46 -0.83 -8.63 -8.84
N LEU A 47 -0.26 -8.64 -7.63
CA LEU A 47 -0.95 -8.16 -6.43
C LEU A 47 -1.17 -6.64 -6.45
N ARG A 48 -0.21 -5.88 -6.98
CA ARG A 48 -0.36 -4.42 -7.12
C ARG A 48 -1.45 -4.09 -8.12
N GLU A 49 -1.47 -4.73 -9.28
CA GLU A 49 -2.50 -4.55 -10.30
C GLU A 49 -3.90 -4.91 -9.75
N MET A 50 -3.99 -6.00 -8.98
CA MET A 50 -5.23 -6.36 -8.28
C MET A 50 -5.66 -5.26 -7.29
N LEU A 51 -4.74 -4.78 -6.46
CA LEU A 51 -5.03 -3.73 -5.47
C LEU A 51 -5.42 -2.39 -6.15
N GLU A 52 -4.83 -2.07 -7.29
CA GLU A 52 -5.18 -0.91 -8.11
C GLU A 52 -6.62 -0.98 -8.62
N ALA A 53 -7.01 -2.15 -9.14
CA ALA A 53 -8.38 -2.38 -9.60
C ALA A 53 -9.38 -2.25 -8.44
N ILE A 54 -9.08 -2.86 -7.29
CA ILE A 54 -9.91 -2.78 -6.08
C ILE A 54 -10.03 -1.32 -5.61
N LEU A 55 -8.91 -0.59 -5.52
CA LEU A 55 -8.89 0.80 -5.06
C LEU A 55 -9.73 1.70 -5.98
N ARG A 56 -9.54 1.58 -7.30
CA ARG A 56 -10.32 2.35 -8.28
C ARG A 56 -11.81 2.06 -8.14
N GLU A 57 -12.19 0.78 -8.11
CA GLU A 57 -13.60 0.37 -8.04
C GLU A 57 -14.24 0.82 -6.72
N ALA A 58 -13.55 0.69 -5.60
CA ALA A 58 -14.04 1.14 -4.30
C ALA A 58 -14.32 2.66 -4.29
N ILE A 59 -13.43 3.46 -4.87
CA ILE A 59 -13.61 4.91 -4.95
C ILE A 59 -14.76 5.27 -5.92
N GLU A 60 -14.86 4.61 -7.08
CA GLU A 60 -15.93 4.86 -8.05
C GLU A 60 -17.32 4.47 -7.49
N SER A 61 -17.39 3.32 -6.81
CA SER A 61 -18.60 2.85 -6.14
C SER A 61 -19.05 3.80 -5.03
N ALA A 62 -18.11 4.24 -4.18
CA ALA A 62 -18.37 5.22 -3.14
C ALA A 62 -18.82 6.56 -3.73
N ARG A 63 -18.13 7.06 -4.77
CA ARG A 63 -18.47 8.28 -5.50
C ARG A 63 -19.89 8.22 -6.04
N THR A 64 -20.24 7.14 -6.74
CA THR A 64 -21.56 6.95 -7.35
C THR A 64 -22.64 6.95 -6.28
N THR A 65 -22.46 6.11 -5.25
CA THR A 65 -23.41 5.98 -4.14
C THR A 65 -23.62 7.30 -3.40
N LEU A 66 -22.56 8.06 -3.15
CA LEU A 66 -22.65 9.35 -2.45
C LEU A 66 -23.27 10.43 -3.33
N THR A 67 -22.93 10.48 -4.61
CA THR A 67 -23.52 11.43 -5.58
C THR A 67 -25.03 11.19 -5.72
N GLU A 68 -25.47 9.94 -5.86
CA GLU A 68 -26.90 9.58 -5.93
C GLU A 68 -27.68 9.98 -4.68
N ARG A 69 -27.01 9.97 -3.52
CA ARG A 69 -27.57 10.42 -2.23
C ARG A 69 -27.49 11.93 -2.01
N ALA A 70 -27.09 12.70 -3.03
CA ALA A 70 -26.82 14.13 -2.94
C ALA A 70 -25.84 14.50 -1.80
N ASN A 71 -24.92 13.59 -1.47
CA ASN A 71 -23.89 13.84 -0.47
C ASN A 71 -22.77 14.66 -1.12
N PRO A 72 -22.35 15.80 -0.52
CA PRO A 72 -21.34 16.68 -1.11
C PRO A 72 -19.96 16.04 -1.28
N TRP A 73 -19.70 14.91 -0.63
CA TRP A 73 -18.43 14.21 -0.73
C TRP A 73 -18.34 13.32 -1.97
N GLY A 74 -19.46 13.04 -2.64
CA GLY A 74 -19.47 12.26 -3.88
C GLY A 74 -18.56 12.89 -4.94
N GLU A 75 -18.72 14.19 -5.20
CA GLU A 75 -17.90 14.90 -6.19
C GLU A 75 -16.42 15.03 -5.81
N ALA A 76 -16.11 15.00 -4.51
CA ALA A 76 -14.74 15.10 -4.01
C ALA A 76 -13.94 13.79 -4.17
N LEU A 77 -14.62 12.65 -4.33
CA LEU A 77 -13.97 11.37 -4.57
C LEU A 77 -13.54 11.26 -6.04
N VAL A 78 -12.23 11.33 -6.26
CA VAL A 78 -11.63 11.18 -7.59
C VAL A 78 -10.93 9.83 -7.67
N PRO A 79 -11.44 8.87 -8.46
CA PRO A 79 -10.76 7.61 -8.70
C PRO A 79 -9.36 7.84 -9.28
N PRO A 80 -8.34 7.10 -8.83
CA PRO A 80 -6.97 7.26 -9.32
C PRO A 80 -6.87 6.95 -10.82
N GLN A 81 -5.93 7.59 -11.51
CA GLN A 81 -5.49 7.14 -12.83
C GLN A 81 -4.52 5.96 -12.64
N LEU A 82 -4.71 4.90 -13.45
CA LEU A 82 -3.92 3.68 -13.39
C LEU A 82 -3.03 3.58 -14.65
N PRO A 83 -1.86 2.94 -14.59
CA PRO A 83 -1.24 2.40 -13.37
C PRO A 83 -0.73 3.51 -12.44
N LEU A 84 -0.76 3.25 -11.14
CA LEU A 84 -0.17 4.11 -10.12
C LEU A 84 1.36 4.16 -10.32
N PRO A 85 2.03 5.28 -9.99
CA PRO A 85 3.48 5.33 -9.96
C PRO A 85 4.07 4.28 -9.00
N ARG A 86 5.14 3.60 -9.43
CA ARG A 86 5.97 2.75 -8.56
C ARG A 86 7.24 3.50 -8.21
N ILE A 87 7.39 3.86 -6.94
CA ILE A 87 8.57 4.54 -6.41
C ILE A 87 9.38 3.51 -5.66
N SER A 88 10.65 3.33 -6.02
CA SER A 88 11.53 2.45 -5.24
C SER A 88 11.93 3.14 -3.94
N PHE A 89 12.11 2.36 -2.87
CA PHE A 89 12.58 2.89 -1.59
C PHE A 89 13.92 3.63 -1.75
N ALA A 90 14.82 3.12 -2.59
CA ALA A 90 16.09 3.77 -2.89
C ALA A 90 15.92 5.15 -3.58
N SER A 91 14.92 5.29 -4.46
CA SER A 91 14.58 6.60 -5.03
C SER A 91 14.08 7.55 -3.95
N ALA A 92 13.18 7.09 -3.08
CA ALA A 92 12.67 7.92 -1.98
C ALA A 92 13.79 8.36 -1.02
N GLU A 93 14.72 7.47 -0.66
CA GLU A 93 15.90 7.82 0.15
C GLU A 93 16.78 8.88 -0.51
N SER A 94 16.92 8.80 -1.84
CA SER A 94 17.73 9.74 -2.62
C SER A 94 17.07 11.13 -2.63
N ASP A 95 15.74 11.19 -2.74
CA ASP A 95 14.97 12.44 -2.65
C ASP A 95 15.17 13.14 -1.28
N PHE A 96 15.51 12.38 -0.23
CA PHE A 96 15.83 12.89 1.12
C PHE A 96 17.33 13.04 1.40
N GLY A 97 18.21 12.77 0.42
CA GLY A 97 19.66 12.85 0.61
C GLY A 97 20.23 11.83 1.60
N ARG A 98 19.55 10.69 1.80
CA ARG A 98 19.97 9.62 2.73
C ARG A 98 20.02 8.22 2.09
N PRO A 99 20.72 8.04 0.95
CA PRO A 99 20.77 6.75 0.28
C PRO A 99 21.35 5.64 1.18
N GLY A 100 20.64 4.52 1.29
CA GLY A 100 21.09 3.35 2.06
C GLY A 100 20.90 3.48 3.57
N ALA A 101 19.92 4.26 4.02
CA ALA A 101 19.57 4.34 5.43
C ALA A 101 19.03 3.00 5.95
N ASP A 102 19.26 2.74 7.22
CA ASP A 102 18.90 1.50 7.92
C ASP A 102 17.56 1.61 8.69
N ARG A 103 16.75 2.61 8.36
CA ARG A 103 15.44 2.87 8.97
C ARG A 103 14.36 3.14 7.93
N ASP A 104 13.12 2.90 8.32
CA ASP A 104 11.95 3.24 7.51
C ASP A 104 11.77 4.77 7.36
N LEU A 105 10.86 5.18 6.47
CA LEU A 105 10.45 6.58 6.35
C LEU A 105 9.76 7.05 7.64
N THR A 106 10.06 8.27 8.07
CA THR A 106 9.26 8.95 9.09
C THR A 106 7.96 9.47 8.48
N THR A 107 6.97 9.77 9.33
CA THR A 107 5.71 10.40 8.90
C THR A 107 5.91 11.69 8.08
N GLU A 108 6.91 12.51 8.42
CA GLU A 108 7.19 13.74 7.67
C GLU A 108 7.86 13.47 6.32
N GLU A 109 8.69 12.42 6.23
CA GLU A 109 9.26 11.98 4.95
C GLU A 109 8.19 11.37 4.05
N GLU A 110 7.25 10.59 4.58
CA GLU A 110 6.10 10.08 3.81
C GLU A 110 5.26 11.21 3.20
N LYS A 111 4.98 12.27 3.98
CA LYS A 111 4.23 13.45 3.49
C LYS A 111 4.98 14.14 2.35
N ARG A 112 6.27 14.43 2.54
CA ARG A 112 7.12 15.06 1.52
C ARG A 112 7.26 14.19 0.27
N LEU A 113 7.33 12.86 0.43
CA LEU A 113 7.35 11.94 -0.70
C LEU A 113 6.04 12.03 -1.48
N ALA A 114 4.89 12.02 -0.80
CA ALA A 114 3.59 12.12 -1.45
C ALA A 114 3.42 13.44 -2.23
N GLU A 115 3.87 14.56 -1.65
CA GLU A 115 3.90 15.86 -2.34
C GLU A 115 4.78 15.81 -3.60
N SER A 116 6.02 15.32 -3.45
CA SER A 116 6.96 15.18 -4.57
C SER A 116 6.45 14.26 -5.69
N VAL A 117 5.80 13.15 -5.34
CA VAL A 117 5.23 12.22 -6.33
C VAL A 117 4.05 12.88 -7.04
N LYS A 118 3.19 13.60 -6.31
CA LYS A 118 2.06 14.32 -6.89
C LYS A 118 2.52 15.41 -7.85
N GLU A 119 3.57 16.16 -7.50
CA GLU A 119 4.15 17.19 -8.38
C GLU A 119 4.74 16.58 -9.66
N ARG A 120 5.45 15.45 -9.55
CA ARG A 120 6.12 14.79 -10.69
C ARG A 120 5.17 14.04 -11.62
N THR A 121 4.12 13.44 -11.07
CA THR A 121 3.28 12.46 -11.78
C THR A 121 1.83 12.88 -11.91
N GLY A 122 1.39 13.91 -11.17
CA GLY A 122 -0.01 14.26 -11.03
C GLY A 122 -0.83 13.31 -10.15
N SER A 123 -0.24 12.19 -9.69
CA SER A 123 -0.95 11.18 -8.91
C SER A 123 -0.86 11.42 -7.41
N ALA A 124 -2.00 11.38 -6.72
CA ALA A 124 -2.06 11.38 -5.25
C ALA A 124 -1.83 9.97 -4.65
N TRP A 125 -1.79 8.95 -5.48
CA TRP A 125 -1.69 7.54 -5.10
C TRP A 125 -0.44 6.94 -5.75
N PHE A 126 0.32 6.14 -5.03
CA PHE A 126 1.52 5.47 -5.55
C PHE A 126 1.88 4.26 -4.68
N PHE A 127 2.72 3.39 -5.21
CA PHE A 127 3.36 2.33 -4.43
C PHE A 127 4.79 2.70 -4.07
N LEU A 128 5.15 2.49 -2.81
CA LEU A 128 6.55 2.36 -2.41
C LEU A 128 6.96 0.90 -2.56
N THR A 129 8.09 0.64 -3.22
CA THR A 129 8.53 -0.69 -3.66
C THR A 129 9.99 -0.94 -3.29
N ASP A 130 10.47 -2.19 -3.42
CA ASP A 130 11.87 -2.57 -3.18
C ASP A 130 12.39 -2.13 -1.80
N PHE A 131 11.61 -2.41 -0.74
CA PHE A 131 12.01 -2.10 0.64
C PHE A 131 13.30 -2.84 1.01
N PRO A 132 14.25 -2.19 1.73
CA PRO A 132 15.39 -2.90 2.31
C PRO A 132 14.92 -4.03 3.24
N THR A 133 15.44 -5.24 3.04
CA THR A 133 15.12 -6.39 3.89
C THR A 133 15.48 -6.12 5.36
N ALA A 134 16.52 -5.31 5.60
CA ALA A 134 16.98 -4.94 6.93
C ALA A 134 15.94 -4.16 7.76
N ILE A 135 14.97 -3.48 7.13
CA ILE A 135 13.90 -2.75 7.84
C ILE A 135 12.58 -3.55 7.92
N LYS A 136 12.49 -4.67 7.20
CA LYS A 136 11.33 -5.58 7.20
C LYS A 136 11.55 -6.83 8.08
N GLN A 137 12.35 -6.70 9.15
CA GLN A 137 12.72 -7.84 10.02
C GLN A 137 11.53 -8.47 10.75
N GLY A 138 10.51 -7.68 11.09
CA GLY A 138 9.29 -8.18 11.73
C GLY A 138 8.38 -8.99 10.79
N THR A 139 8.55 -8.86 9.48
CA THR A 139 7.75 -9.55 8.45
C THR A 139 8.59 -10.62 7.77
N PHE A 140 8.94 -11.66 8.52
CA PHE A 140 9.81 -12.76 8.07
C PHE A 140 9.27 -13.54 6.85
N TYR A 141 7.96 -13.47 6.62
CA TYR A 141 7.25 -14.15 5.52
C TYR A 141 7.32 -13.37 4.19
N ALA A 142 7.84 -12.14 4.19
CA ALA A 142 7.96 -11.36 2.96
C ALA A 142 9.06 -11.94 2.05
N ARG A 143 8.71 -12.22 0.79
CA ARG A 143 9.66 -12.77 -0.19
C ARG A 143 10.78 -11.77 -0.47
N ARG A 144 12.02 -12.26 -0.43
CA ARG A 144 13.20 -11.51 -0.88
C ARG A 144 13.30 -11.61 -2.39
N ARG A 145 13.82 -10.56 -3.02
CA ARG A 145 14.11 -10.60 -4.45
C ARG A 145 15.26 -11.57 -4.74
N ASP A 146 15.09 -12.41 -5.76
CA ASP A 146 16.11 -13.39 -6.16
C ASP A 146 17.37 -12.70 -6.70
N ASP A 147 17.22 -11.62 -7.47
CA ASP A 147 18.31 -10.82 -8.05
C ASP A 147 19.00 -9.89 -7.03
N ARG A 148 18.25 -9.45 -6.01
CA ARG A 148 18.70 -8.45 -5.03
C ARG A 148 18.25 -8.86 -3.61
N PRO A 149 18.89 -9.86 -2.96
CA PRO A 149 18.40 -10.44 -1.69
C PRO A 149 18.32 -9.47 -0.50
N ARG A 150 18.99 -8.31 -0.58
CA ARG A 150 18.88 -7.21 0.39
C ARG A 150 17.61 -6.36 0.20
N ARG A 151 16.76 -6.71 -0.76
CA ARG A 151 15.48 -6.06 -1.07
C ARG A 151 14.34 -7.07 -0.96
N THR A 152 13.20 -6.59 -0.50
CA THR A 152 11.94 -7.33 -0.37
C THR A 152 10.98 -6.86 -1.45
N GLY A 153 10.28 -7.80 -2.10
CA GLY A 153 9.35 -7.51 -3.19
C GLY A 153 9.26 -8.61 -4.24
#